data_AF-A0A1M4VVR5-F1
#
_entry.id   AF-A0A1M4VVR5-F1
#
_cell.length_a   1.000
_cell.length_b   1.000
_cell.length_c   1.000
_cell.angle_alpha   90.00
_cell.angle_beta   90.00
_cell.angle_gamma   90.00
#
_symmetry.space_group_name_H-M   'P 1'
#
loop_
_entity.id
_entity.type
_entity.pdbx_description
1 polymer ?
#
loop_
_entity_poly.entity_id
_entity_poly.type
_entity_poly.pdbx_seq_one_letter_code
_entity_poly.pdbx_strand_id
1 'polypeptide(L)'
;MNLRSVAKVFDLRVVVEEVRGFCDLPMRPGDYFEVKGGRITIPQGKHICMWALAAMLPMFPAKQRKIDEENDWLPSTRHMCCPDPNGMVIYRIERIPAGDNRGPKVSTKEVDDRENKPFPRMLVDEKVCSGCRSCELACSFYKTGLFSVDEASIRVAKDEVNGMDRPLVCRQCGNARCVQACPAGALDRHPETHAVRLYAEVCTGCGACAEACPFGSVHFREGKPLFCDLCGGDPRCIERCATGALRYGRAGEPPLKGGPRAAIKGGR
;
A
#
# COMPACT_ATOMS: atom_id res chain seq x y z
N MET A 1 23.44 30.49 -14.73
CA MET A 1 22.15 30.41 -15.45
C MET A 1 21.03 30.53 -14.44
N ASN A 2 20.23 31.60 -14.55
CA ASN A 2 19.25 32.01 -13.54
C ASN A 2 17.94 31.20 -13.72
N LEU A 3 17.72 30.16 -12.91
CA LEU A 3 16.53 29.28 -12.90
C LEU A 3 15.24 29.98 -12.40
N ARG A 4 15.18 31.33 -12.42
CA ARG A 4 14.11 32.12 -11.79
C ARG A 4 12.95 32.53 -12.72
N SER A 5 12.94 32.13 -13.99
CA SER A 5 11.72 32.24 -14.81
C SER A 5 10.92 30.95 -14.70
N VAL A 6 10.18 30.78 -13.61
CA VAL A 6 9.12 29.76 -13.54
C VAL A 6 8.23 30.01 -14.75
N ALA A 7 8.20 29.07 -15.71
CA ALA A 7 7.31 29.17 -16.87
C ALA A 7 5.90 29.46 -16.35
N LYS A 8 5.26 30.54 -16.81
CA LYS A 8 3.89 30.87 -16.43
C LYS A 8 3.00 29.68 -16.78
N VAL A 9 2.59 28.93 -15.77
CA VAL A 9 1.68 27.80 -15.90
C VAL A 9 0.26 28.35 -15.88
N PHE A 10 -0.58 27.97 -16.83
CA PHE A 10 -2.01 28.28 -16.83
C PHE A 10 -2.74 27.33 -15.88
N ASP A 11 -3.78 27.83 -15.24
CA ASP A 11 -4.75 26.95 -14.60
C ASP A 11 -5.77 26.50 -15.63
N LEU A 12 -6.41 25.36 -15.36
CA LEU A 12 -7.41 24.81 -16.24
C LEU A 12 -8.77 24.76 -15.53
N ARG A 13 -9.82 25.03 -16.30
CA ARG A 13 -11.18 24.63 -15.96
C ARG A 13 -11.63 23.59 -16.97
N VAL A 14 -12.09 22.46 -16.47
CA VAL A 14 -12.61 21.37 -17.30
C VAL A 14 -14.09 21.28 -17.04
N VAL A 15 -14.90 21.54 -18.06
CA VAL A 15 -16.35 21.67 -17.98
C VAL A 15 -16.99 20.54 -18.78
N VAL A 16 -18.04 19.91 -18.24
CA VAL A 16 -18.94 19.06 -19.01
C VAL A 16 -19.73 19.94 -19.95
N GLU A 17 -19.46 19.85 -21.24
CA GLU A 17 -20.16 20.64 -22.26
C GLU A 17 -21.44 19.95 -22.71
N GLU A 18 -21.36 18.64 -22.95
CA GLU A 18 -22.46 17.86 -23.50
C GLU A 18 -22.41 16.42 -22.98
N VAL A 19 -23.57 15.79 -22.82
CA VAL A 19 -23.71 14.34 -22.54
C VAL A 19 -24.51 13.75 -23.69
N ARG A 20 -23.84 13.04 -24.61
CA ARG A 20 -24.49 12.47 -25.81
C ARG A 20 -25.09 11.08 -25.58
N GLY A 21 -24.59 10.39 -24.56
CA GLY A 21 -25.00 9.04 -24.22
C GLY A 21 -25.63 8.96 -22.84
N PHE A 22 -25.53 7.78 -22.22
CA PHE A 22 -26.02 7.50 -20.88
C PHE A 22 -24.84 7.41 -19.90
N CYS A 23 -24.76 8.34 -18.95
CA CYS A 23 -23.69 8.37 -17.97
C CYS A 23 -24.11 7.73 -16.64
N ASP A 24 -23.50 6.58 -16.30
CA ASP A 24 -23.76 5.84 -15.04
C ASP A 24 -23.50 6.66 -13.78
N LEU A 25 -22.51 7.56 -13.84
CA LEU A 25 -22.22 8.52 -12.79
C LEU A 25 -22.68 9.90 -13.30
N PRO A 26 -23.92 10.34 -13.00
CA PRO A 26 -24.66 11.30 -13.82
C PRO A 26 -24.04 12.71 -13.79
N MET A 27 -23.07 12.92 -14.67
CA MET A 27 -22.51 14.23 -14.99
C MET A 27 -23.56 15.05 -15.72
N ARG A 28 -23.61 16.36 -15.46
CA ARG A 28 -24.55 17.27 -16.12
C ARG A 28 -23.80 18.35 -16.89
N PRO A 29 -24.31 18.80 -18.04
CA PRO A 29 -23.79 19.99 -18.71
C PRO A 29 -23.64 21.16 -17.72
N GLY A 30 -22.45 21.76 -17.70
CA GLY A 30 -22.07 22.81 -16.76
C GLY A 30 -21.37 22.34 -15.48
N ASP A 31 -21.38 21.04 -15.15
CA ASP A 31 -20.52 20.52 -14.09
C ASP A 31 -19.05 20.73 -14.47
N TYR A 32 -18.21 21.09 -13.49
CA TYR A 32 -16.81 21.39 -13.76
C TYR A 32 -15.91 21.04 -12.60
N PHE A 33 -14.61 20.95 -12.89
CA PHE A 33 -13.55 20.94 -11.90
C PHE A 33 -12.39 21.81 -12.40
N GLU A 34 -11.55 22.25 -11.47
CA GLU A 34 -10.41 23.10 -11.77
C GLU A 34 -9.10 22.36 -11.51
N VAL A 35 -8.13 22.54 -12.38
CA VAL A 35 -6.76 22.06 -12.23
C VAL A 35 -5.84 23.26 -12.02
N LYS A 36 -5.45 23.47 -10.76
CA LYS A 36 -4.66 24.61 -10.31
C LYS A 36 -3.26 24.14 -9.91
N GLY A 37 -2.27 24.40 -10.76
CA GLY A 37 -0.97 23.71 -10.66
C GLY A 37 -1.15 22.18 -10.64
N GLY A 38 -0.66 21.50 -9.59
CA GLY A 38 -0.85 20.05 -9.40
C GLY A 38 -2.13 19.64 -8.67
N ARG A 39 -3.01 20.58 -8.31
CA ARG A 39 -4.20 20.33 -7.49
C ARG A 39 -5.46 20.30 -8.34
N ILE A 40 -6.24 19.22 -8.22
CA ILE A 40 -7.61 19.14 -8.72
C ILE A 40 -8.57 19.61 -7.63
N THR A 41 -9.49 20.52 -7.96
CA THR A 41 -10.53 21.02 -7.07
C THR A 41 -11.89 20.82 -7.70
N ILE A 42 -12.79 20.16 -6.98
CA ILE A 42 -14.16 19.87 -7.41
C ILE A 42 -15.10 20.69 -6.50
N PRO A 43 -16.12 21.38 -7.04
CA PRO A 43 -17.12 22.07 -6.21
C PRO A 43 -17.79 21.14 -5.20
N GLN A 44 -18.16 21.67 -4.03
CA GLN A 44 -18.73 20.87 -2.95
C GLN A 44 -20.01 20.16 -3.40
N GLY A 45 -20.13 18.86 -3.08
CA GLY A 45 -21.28 18.04 -3.47
C GLY A 45 -21.30 17.60 -4.95
N LYS A 46 -20.31 18.03 -5.74
CA LYS A 46 -20.09 17.53 -7.10
C LYS A 46 -19.04 16.41 -7.10
N HIS A 47 -18.98 15.70 -8.20
CA HIS A 47 -18.03 14.61 -8.42
C HIS A 47 -17.53 14.64 -9.86
N ILE A 48 -16.52 13.84 -10.14
CA ILE A 48 -16.09 13.53 -11.50
C ILE A 48 -15.95 12.01 -11.63
N CYS A 49 -16.35 11.49 -12.79
CA CYS A 49 -16.09 10.10 -13.15
C CYS A 49 -14.58 9.84 -13.24
N MET A 50 -14.11 8.87 -12.46
CA MET A 50 -12.70 8.47 -12.41
C MET A 50 -12.17 8.05 -13.79
N TRP A 51 -13.00 7.40 -14.63
CA TRP A 51 -12.61 6.96 -15.97
C TRP A 51 -12.45 8.12 -16.95
N ALA A 52 -13.36 9.09 -16.90
CA ALA A 52 -13.23 10.33 -17.65
C ALA A 52 -11.98 11.11 -17.24
N LEU A 53 -11.72 11.18 -15.93
CA LEU A 53 -10.51 11.81 -15.41
C LEU A 53 -9.25 11.10 -15.91
N ALA A 54 -9.20 9.76 -15.86
CA ALA A 54 -8.06 8.98 -16.34
C ALA A 54 -7.73 9.24 -17.82
N ALA A 55 -8.75 9.39 -18.66
CA ALA A 55 -8.57 9.74 -20.08
C ALA A 55 -8.04 11.16 -20.29
N MET A 56 -8.40 12.10 -19.42
CA MET A 56 -8.01 13.51 -19.54
C MET A 56 -6.68 13.86 -18.83
N LEU A 57 -6.28 13.11 -17.80
CA LEU A 57 -5.09 13.41 -16.98
C LEU A 57 -3.80 13.65 -17.79
N PRO A 58 -3.48 12.87 -18.85
CA PRO A 58 -2.30 13.11 -19.67
C PRO A 58 -2.29 14.49 -20.36
N MET A 59 -3.47 15.09 -20.55
CA MET A 59 -3.62 16.37 -21.24
C MET A 59 -3.33 17.57 -20.35
N PHE A 60 -3.46 17.45 -19.02
CA PHE A 60 -3.37 18.62 -18.14
C PHE A 60 -1.97 19.27 -18.16
N PRO A 61 -0.85 18.54 -17.97
CA PRO A 61 0.47 19.17 -17.98
C PRO A 61 0.76 19.88 -19.31
N ALA A 62 0.34 19.28 -20.42
CA ALA A 62 0.43 19.89 -21.74
C ALA A 62 -0.41 21.17 -21.86
N LYS A 63 -1.67 21.13 -21.43
CA LYS A 63 -2.57 22.29 -21.50
C LYS A 63 -2.19 23.42 -20.55
N GLN A 64 -1.52 23.11 -19.45
CA GLN A 64 -1.02 24.05 -18.46
C GLN A 64 0.24 24.81 -18.90
N ARG A 65 1.06 24.29 -19.82
CA ARG A 65 2.23 25.01 -20.35
C ARG A 65 1.91 25.79 -21.61
N LYS A 66 2.73 26.80 -21.91
CA LYS A 66 2.77 27.39 -23.26
C LYS A 66 3.35 26.33 -24.21
N ILE A 67 2.66 26.09 -25.31
CA ILE A 67 3.09 25.24 -26.41
C ILE A 67 3.10 26.18 -27.62
N ASP A 68 4.26 26.36 -28.23
CA ASP A 68 4.52 27.26 -29.34
C ASP A 68 5.10 26.55 -30.58
N GLU A 69 4.94 25.23 -30.63
CA GLU A 69 5.28 24.42 -31.81
C GLU A 69 4.21 24.58 -32.90
N GLU A 70 4.65 24.98 -34.11
CA GLU A 70 3.79 25.34 -35.24
C GLU A 70 2.92 24.17 -35.75
N ASN A 71 3.39 22.93 -35.57
CA ASN A 71 2.70 21.72 -36.03
C ASN A 71 2.14 20.85 -34.89
N ASP A 72 2.00 21.42 -33.69
CA ASP A 72 1.38 20.72 -32.57
C ASP A 72 -0.15 20.97 -32.57
N TRP A 73 -0.94 19.90 -32.57
CA TRP A 73 -2.41 19.95 -32.47
C TRP A 73 -2.88 20.12 -31.02
N LEU A 74 -2.00 19.86 -30.06
CA LEU A 74 -2.31 19.89 -28.64
C LEU A 74 -2.79 21.25 -28.15
N PRO A 75 -2.36 22.42 -28.65
CA PRO A 75 -2.93 23.73 -28.29
C PRO A 75 -4.39 23.88 -28.70
N SER A 76 -4.77 23.38 -29.88
CA SER A 76 -6.09 23.59 -30.49
C SER A 76 -7.16 22.61 -29.99
N THR A 77 -6.78 21.41 -29.53
CA THR A 77 -7.74 20.42 -29.01
C THR A 77 -8.39 20.86 -27.70
N ARG A 78 -9.63 21.34 -27.75
CA ARG A 78 -10.36 21.80 -26.54
C ARG A 78 -11.28 20.75 -25.95
N HIS A 79 -11.69 19.77 -26.73
CA HIS A 79 -12.67 18.77 -26.33
C HIS A 79 -12.02 17.43 -26.04
N MET A 80 -12.52 16.75 -25.02
CA MET A 80 -12.16 15.40 -24.63
C MET A 80 -13.45 14.60 -24.42
N CYS A 81 -13.44 13.33 -24.81
CA CYS A 81 -14.56 12.44 -24.57
C CYS A 81 -14.24 11.49 -23.42
N CYS A 82 -15.24 11.19 -22.59
CA CYS A 82 -15.19 10.03 -21.70
C CYS A 82 -14.90 8.76 -22.52
N PRO A 83 -14.06 7.82 -22.03
CA PRO A 83 -13.71 6.61 -22.78
C PRO A 83 -14.87 5.60 -22.89
N ASP A 84 -15.95 5.80 -22.15
CA ASP A 84 -17.13 4.94 -22.20
C ASP A 84 -17.94 5.19 -23.48
N PRO A 85 -18.07 4.17 -24.37
CA PRO A 85 -18.82 4.28 -25.61
C PRO A 85 -20.32 4.52 -25.40
N ASN A 86 -20.87 4.12 -24.25
CA ASN A 86 -22.26 4.38 -23.89
C ASN A 86 -22.44 5.75 -23.24
N GLY A 87 -21.44 6.22 -22.50
CA GLY A 87 -21.47 7.50 -21.78
C GLY A 87 -21.37 8.73 -22.68
N MET A 88 -20.39 8.75 -23.58
CA MET A 88 -20.10 9.86 -24.50
C MET A 88 -20.24 11.27 -23.87
N VAL A 89 -19.68 11.45 -22.67
CA VAL A 89 -19.61 12.76 -22.01
C VAL A 89 -18.49 13.57 -22.63
N ILE A 90 -18.83 14.73 -23.17
CA ILE A 90 -17.89 15.65 -23.80
C ILE A 90 -17.47 16.71 -22.79
N TYR A 91 -16.17 16.76 -22.52
CA TYR A 91 -15.53 17.73 -21.66
C TYR A 91 -14.80 18.78 -22.49
N ARG A 92 -14.86 20.03 -22.06
CA ARG A 92 -14.12 21.14 -22.65
C ARG A 92 -13.09 21.67 -21.66
N ILE A 93 -11.84 21.72 -22.09
CA ILE A 93 -10.71 22.24 -21.30
C ILE A 93 -10.46 23.69 -21.70
N GLU A 94 -10.59 24.59 -20.72
CA GLU A 94 -10.29 26.01 -20.86
C GLU A 94 -9.10 26.39 -19.99
N ARG A 95 -8.28 27.33 -20.48
CA ARG A 95 -7.28 28.00 -19.64
C ARG A 95 -7.95 29.13 -18.87
N ILE A 96 -7.71 29.19 -17.57
CA ILE A 96 -8.10 30.31 -16.71
C ILE A 96 -6.82 31.03 -16.22
N PRO A 97 -6.89 32.33 -15.88
CA PRO A 97 -5.76 33.04 -15.31
C PRO A 97 -5.22 32.31 -14.08
N ALA A 98 -3.90 32.13 -14.01
CA ALA A 98 -3.27 31.46 -12.89
C ALA A 98 -3.59 32.22 -11.59
N GLY A 99 -4.23 31.55 -10.64
CA GLY A 99 -4.44 32.08 -9.29
C GLY A 99 -3.17 32.00 -8.44
N ASP A 100 -3.20 32.50 -7.20
CA ASP A 100 -2.16 32.16 -6.22
C ASP A 100 -2.28 30.67 -5.85
N ASN A 101 -1.69 29.82 -6.68
CA ASN A 101 -1.73 28.36 -6.54
C ASN A 101 -0.71 27.85 -5.54
N ARG A 102 -0.10 28.73 -4.76
CA ARG A 102 0.48 28.37 -3.48
C ARG A 102 -0.71 28.02 -2.58
N GLY A 103 -1.18 26.77 -2.72
CA GLY A 103 -1.82 26.08 -1.59
C GLY A 103 -0.94 26.32 -0.36
N PRO A 104 -1.52 26.28 0.87
CA PRO A 104 -0.75 26.55 2.09
C PRO A 104 0.58 25.83 1.93
N LYS A 105 1.68 26.60 1.89
CA LYS A 105 3.01 26.01 1.78
C LYS A 105 3.02 25.04 2.92
N VAL A 106 2.98 23.73 2.62
CA VAL A 106 3.21 22.72 3.64
C VAL A 106 4.51 23.17 4.23
N SER A 107 4.45 23.64 5.48
CA SER A 107 5.62 24.19 6.12
C SER A 107 6.68 23.14 5.93
N THR A 108 7.85 23.51 5.42
CA THR A 108 9.07 22.69 5.56
C THR A 108 9.51 22.66 7.04
N LYS A 109 8.58 22.78 7.99
CA LYS A 109 8.72 22.03 9.22
C LYS A 109 8.68 20.60 8.74
N GLU A 110 9.81 19.91 8.87
CA GLU A 110 9.87 18.46 8.78
C GLU A 110 8.55 17.93 9.34
N VAL A 111 7.72 17.36 8.46
CA VAL A 111 6.69 16.45 8.95
C VAL A 111 7.53 15.44 9.71
N ASP A 112 7.33 15.34 11.02
CA ASP A 112 8.03 14.35 11.80
C ASP A 112 7.57 13.00 11.26
N ASP A 113 8.33 12.45 10.31
CA ASP A 113 8.04 11.18 9.65
C ASP A 113 7.99 10.03 10.68
N ARG A 114 8.28 10.27 11.96
CA ARG A 114 8.08 9.31 13.04
C ARG A 114 6.61 8.92 13.22
N GLU A 115 5.65 9.80 12.91
CA GLU A 115 4.23 9.54 13.21
C GLU A 115 3.43 8.85 12.08
N ASN A 116 3.97 8.75 10.86
CA ASN A 116 3.26 8.11 9.74
C ASN A 116 4.14 7.14 8.93
N LYS A 117 5.21 6.62 9.53
CA LYS A 117 5.98 5.51 8.92
C LYS A 117 5.20 4.21 9.06
N PRO A 118 5.08 3.40 7.98
CA PRO A 118 4.43 2.10 8.06
C PRO A 118 5.14 1.24 9.12
N PHE A 119 4.34 0.50 9.88
CA PHE A 119 4.86 -0.37 10.94
C PHE A 119 5.92 -1.33 10.38
N PRO A 120 7.01 -1.56 11.11
CA PRO A 120 8.01 -2.53 10.70
C PRO A 120 7.38 -3.92 10.62
N ARG A 121 7.90 -4.74 9.71
CA ARG A 121 7.28 -6.01 9.34
C ARG A 121 8.34 -7.09 9.17
N MET A 122 7.90 -8.35 9.12
CA MET A 122 8.82 -9.43 8.76
C MET A 122 9.21 -9.29 7.29
N LEU A 123 10.51 -9.34 7.01
CA LEU A 123 11.11 -9.35 5.69
C LEU A 123 11.68 -10.76 5.44
N VAL A 124 11.47 -11.26 4.23
CA VAL A 124 11.89 -12.61 3.79
C VAL A 124 12.62 -12.39 2.48
N ASP A 125 13.84 -12.91 2.40
CA ASP A 125 14.62 -13.01 1.18
C ASP A 125 14.84 -14.49 0.87
N GLU A 126 14.06 -14.99 -0.08
CA GLU A 126 14.07 -16.40 -0.48
C GLU A 126 15.38 -16.78 -1.18
N LYS A 127 16.07 -15.82 -1.81
CA LYS A 127 17.29 -16.08 -2.60
C LYS A 127 18.48 -16.52 -1.74
N VAL A 128 18.46 -16.15 -0.46
CA VAL A 128 19.53 -16.48 0.50
C VAL A 128 19.09 -17.55 1.50
N CYS A 129 17.89 -18.10 1.36
CA CYS A 129 17.42 -19.16 2.24
C CYS A 129 18.10 -20.50 1.87
N SER A 130 18.81 -21.10 2.82
CA SER A 130 19.46 -22.41 2.63
C SER A 130 18.56 -23.60 2.98
N GLY A 131 17.32 -23.36 3.41
CA GLY A 131 16.41 -24.46 3.73
C GLY A 131 16.72 -25.24 5.01
N CYS A 132 17.58 -24.70 5.88
CA CYS A 132 18.13 -25.42 7.04
C CYS A 132 17.13 -25.67 8.18
N ARG A 133 15.91 -25.12 8.12
CA ARG A 133 14.83 -25.30 9.11
C ARG A 133 15.13 -24.83 10.55
N SER A 134 16.28 -24.19 10.77
CA SER A 134 16.65 -23.64 12.08
C SER A 134 15.63 -22.65 12.64
N CYS A 135 14.94 -21.90 11.76
CA CYS A 135 13.91 -20.95 12.15
C CYS A 135 12.63 -21.62 12.67
N GLU A 136 12.29 -22.83 12.17
CA GLU A 136 11.15 -23.62 12.64
C GLU A 136 11.41 -24.13 14.05
N LEU A 137 12.57 -24.77 14.25
CA LEU A 137 12.98 -25.30 15.57
C LEU A 137 13.12 -24.20 16.61
N ALA A 138 13.68 -23.04 16.25
CA ALA A 138 13.77 -21.90 17.15
C ALA A 138 12.37 -21.37 17.54
N CYS A 139 11.42 -21.39 16.60
CA CYS A 139 10.06 -20.92 16.86
C CYS A 139 9.29 -21.87 17.79
N SER A 140 9.29 -23.17 17.50
CA SER A 140 8.59 -24.15 18.33
C SER A 140 9.21 -24.29 19.70
N PHE A 141 10.54 -24.33 19.81
CA PHE A 141 11.20 -24.39 21.11
C PHE A 141 10.84 -23.18 21.98
N TYR A 142 10.84 -21.97 21.41
CA TYR A 142 10.47 -20.77 22.17
C TYR A 142 9.00 -20.78 22.61
N LYS A 143 8.09 -21.29 21.77
CA LYS A 143 6.64 -21.22 22.03
C LYS A 143 6.12 -22.36 22.89
N THR A 144 6.63 -23.57 22.71
CA THR A 144 6.10 -24.78 23.33
C THR A 144 7.15 -25.57 24.11
N GLY A 145 8.43 -25.21 24.02
CA GLY A 145 9.54 -25.99 24.59
C GLY A 145 9.88 -27.24 23.79
N LEU A 146 9.20 -27.48 22.66
CA LEU A 146 9.38 -28.67 21.83
C LEU A 146 10.21 -28.37 20.60
N PHE A 147 11.08 -29.31 20.22
CA PHE A 147 11.81 -29.27 18.96
C PHE A 147 11.01 -29.95 17.85
N SER A 148 9.86 -29.37 17.51
CA SER A 148 8.95 -29.90 16.49
C SER A 148 8.64 -28.86 15.44
N VAL A 149 8.75 -29.22 14.16
CA VAL A 149 8.36 -28.32 13.07
C VAL A 149 6.85 -28.06 13.05
N ASP A 150 6.05 -28.99 13.59
CA ASP A 150 4.58 -28.89 13.58
C ASP A 150 4.01 -27.93 14.62
N GLU A 151 4.80 -27.63 15.64
CA GLU A 151 4.47 -26.64 16.67
C GLU A 151 4.92 -25.22 16.27
N ALA A 152 5.65 -25.07 15.15
CA ALA A 152 6.18 -23.80 14.72
C ALA A 152 5.12 -22.95 14.00
N SER A 153 5.08 -21.65 14.30
CA SER A 153 4.25 -20.67 13.58
C SER A 153 4.94 -20.12 12.30
N ILE A 154 5.90 -20.87 11.79
CA ILE A 154 6.68 -20.62 10.57
C ILE A 154 6.96 -21.98 9.91
N ARG A 155 6.94 -22.03 8.58
CA ARG A 155 7.28 -23.23 7.81
C ARG A 155 8.28 -22.90 6.71
N VAL A 156 9.22 -23.80 6.43
CA VAL A 156 10.11 -23.72 5.26
C VAL A 156 9.55 -24.67 4.21
N ALA A 157 8.90 -24.09 3.19
CA ALA A 157 8.49 -24.85 2.02
C ALA A 157 9.71 -25.11 1.14
N LYS A 158 9.87 -26.36 0.73
CA LYS A 158 10.95 -26.79 -0.16
C LYS A 158 10.42 -26.92 -1.59
N ASP A 159 11.10 -26.29 -2.52
CA ASP A 159 10.89 -26.49 -3.96
C ASP A 159 12.12 -27.20 -4.52
N GLU A 160 12.07 -28.52 -4.50
CA GLU A 160 13.19 -29.37 -4.94
C GLU A 160 13.41 -29.29 -6.46
N VAL A 161 12.37 -28.94 -7.24
CA VAL A 161 12.45 -28.84 -8.70
C VAL A 161 13.26 -27.62 -9.11
N ASN A 162 12.99 -26.48 -8.46
CA ASN A 162 13.69 -25.23 -8.74
C ASN A 162 14.91 -25.01 -7.84
N GLY A 163 15.14 -25.88 -6.85
CA GLY A 163 16.20 -25.73 -5.86
C GLY A 163 16.02 -24.49 -4.98
N MET A 164 14.77 -24.09 -4.71
CA MET A 164 14.44 -22.87 -3.98
C MET A 164 13.65 -23.18 -2.72
N ASP A 165 14.17 -22.77 -1.57
CA ASP A 165 13.48 -22.97 -0.29
C ASP A 165 12.95 -21.63 0.24
N ARG A 166 11.67 -21.59 0.61
CA ARG A 166 10.99 -20.34 1.01
C ARG A 166 10.44 -20.40 2.43
N PRO A 167 10.84 -19.49 3.32
CA PRO A 167 10.23 -19.35 4.64
C PRO A 167 8.84 -18.72 4.56
N LEU A 168 7.81 -19.50 4.84
CA LEU A 168 6.42 -19.09 5.03
C LEU A 168 6.23 -18.61 6.48
N VAL A 169 6.35 -17.29 6.69
CA VAL A 169 6.19 -16.65 7.99
C VAL A 169 5.21 -15.49 7.92
N CYS A 170 4.45 -15.26 9.00
CA CYS A 170 3.53 -14.14 9.07
C CYS A 170 4.26 -12.82 8.80
N ARG A 171 3.77 -12.07 7.82
CA ARG A 171 4.40 -10.81 7.39
C ARG A 171 4.10 -9.64 8.31
N GLN A 172 3.16 -9.77 9.25
CA GLN A 172 2.68 -8.67 10.09
C GLN A 172 2.19 -7.48 9.25
N CYS A 173 1.34 -7.75 8.25
CA CYS A 173 0.82 -6.76 7.30
C CYS A 173 0.12 -5.59 8.01
N GLY A 174 0.31 -4.33 7.62
CA GLY A 174 -0.48 -3.23 8.21
C GLY A 174 -1.99 -3.45 8.07
N ASN A 175 -2.44 -3.85 6.88
CA ASN A 175 -3.81 -4.29 6.63
C ASN A 175 -3.93 -5.82 6.79
N ALA A 176 -4.17 -6.30 8.02
CA ALA A 176 -4.34 -7.73 8.28
C ALA A 176 -5.69 -8.25 7.79
N ARG A 177 -5.71 -8.80 6.57
CA ARG A 177 -6.88 -9.49 6.02
C ARG A 177 -7.31 -10.67 6.89
N CYS A 178 -6.37 -11.36 7.52
CA CYS A 178 -6.67 -12.47 8.43
C CYS A 178 -7.49 -12.05 9.66
N VAL A 179 -7.25 -10.85 10.21
CA VAL A 179 -8.01 -10.30 11.33
C VAL A 179 -9.43 -9.95 10.86
N GLN A 180 -9.55 -9.26 9.72
CA GLN A 180 -10.84 -8.88 9.13
C GLN A 180 -11.70 -10.07 8.72
N ALA A 181 -11.07 -11.15 8.25
CA ALA A 181 -11.75 -12.36 7.80
C ALA A 181 -12.21 -13.27 8.95
N CYS A 182 -11.86 -12.99 10.21
CA CYS A 182 -12.20 -13.87 11.33
C CYS A 182 -13.66 -13.65 11.76
N PRO A 183 -14.60 -14.58 11.50
CA PRO A 183 -16.02 -14.38 11.85
C PRO A 183 -16.25 -14.42 13.37
N ALA A 184 -15.41 -15.13 14.11
CA ALA A 184 -15.49 -15.27 15.56
C ALA A 184 -14.84 -14.11 16.33
N GLY A 185 -14.11 -13.21 15.64
CA GLY A 185 -13.36 -12.15 16.32
C GLY A 185 -12.18 -12.65 17.18
N ALA A 186 -11.67 -13.85 16.90
CA ALA A 186 -10.60 -14.48 17.69
C ALA A 186 -9.19 -13.92 17.41
N LEU A 187 -9.05 -12.99 16.46
CA LEU A 187 -7.78 -12.39 16.07
C LEU A 187 -7.81 -10.89 16.33
N ASP A 188 -6.73 -10.35 16.91
CA ASP A 188 -6.55 -8.91 17.09
C ASP A 188 -5.10 -8.46 16.82
N ARG A 189 -4.82 -7.17 17.10
CA ARG A 189 -3.49 -6.60 17.08
C ARG A 189 -3.02 -6.28 18.50
N HIS A 190 -1.83 -6.74 18.83
CA HIS A 190 -1.17 -6.34 20.07
C HIS A 190 -0.91 -4.82 20.05
N PRO A 191 -1.23 -4.07 21.14
CA PRO A 191 -1.13 -2.61 21.16
C PRO A 191 0.31 -2.09 20.95
N GLU A 192 1.30 -2.75 21.56
CA GLU A 192 2.71 -2.31 21.45
C GLU A 192 3.46 -2.90 20.25
N THR A 193 3.48 -4.23 20.10
CA THR A 193 4.25 -4.89 19.04
C THR A 193 3.56 -4.87 17.69
N HIS A 194 2.28 -4.49 17.65
CA HIS A 194 1.39 -4.64 16.50
C HIS A 194 1.36 -6.05 15.92
N ALA A 195 1.81 -7.09 16.63
CA ALA A 195 1.74 -8.46 16.17
C ALA A 195 0.27 -8.93 16.12
N VAL A 196 -0.06 -9.80 15.17
CA VAL A 196 -1.34 -10.52 15.20
C VAL A 196 -1.35 -11.47 16.40
N ARG A 197 -2.40 -11.41 17.23
CA ARG A 197 -2.62 -12.38 18.32
C ARG A 197 -3.85 -13.21 18.04
N LEU A 198 -3.81 -14.45 18.52
CA LEU A 198 -4.92 -15.40 18.47
C LEU A 198 -5.37 -15.72 19.89
N TYR A 199 -6.67 -15.53 20.14
CA TYR A 199 -7.36 -16.02 21.33
C TYR A 199 -7.87 -17.43 21.04
N ALA A 200 -7.12 -18.45 21.45
CA ALA A 200 -7.36 -19.85 21.12
C ALA A 200 -8.71 -20.36 21.66
N GLU A 201 -9.14 -19.81 22.79
CA GLU A 201 -10.41 -20.05 23.47
C GLU A 201 -11.62 -19.56 22.69
N VAL A 202 -11.48 -18.49 21.91
CA VAL A 202 -12.55 -17.94 21.05
C VAL A 202 -12.52 -18.57 19.65
N CYS A 203 -11.34 -19.02 19.21
CA CYS A 203 -11.14 -19.52 17.86
C CYS A 203 -11.99 -20.78 17.58
N THR A 204 -12.73 -20.80 16.49
CA THR A 204 -13.52 -21.98 16.07
C THR A 204 -12.75 -22.95 15.17
N GLY A 205 -11.55 -22.59 14.71
CA GLY A 205 -10.78 -23.41 13.78
C GLY A 205 -11.26 -23.36 12.32
N CYS A 206 -12.15 -22.43 11.96
CA CYS A 206 -12.85 -22.39 10.66
C CYS A 206 -12.01 -22.17 9.39
N GLY A 207 -10.70 -21.89 9.47
CA GLY A 207 -9.86 -21.76 8.27
C GLY A 207 -9.83 -20.39 7.56
N ALA A 208 -10.83 -19.52 7.75
CA ALA A 208 -10.96 -18.25 7.02
C ALA A 208 -9.70 -17.36 7.01
N CYS A 209 -8.97 -17.36 8.13
CA CYS A 209 -7.73 -16.58 8.27
C CYS A 209 -6.57 -17.10 7.39
N ALA A 210 -6.54 -18.40 7.09
CA ALA A 210 -5.54 -19.01 6.22
C ALA A 210 -5.83 -18.74 4.74
N GLU A 211 -7.09 -18.83 4.33
CA GLU A 211 -7.53 -18.45 2.98
C GLU A 211 -7.26 -16.97 2.69
N ALA A 212 -7.50 -16.10 3.67
CA ALA A 212 -7.23 -14.68 3.55
C ALA A 212 -5.73 -14.32 3.50
N CYS A 213 -4.82 -15.26 3.81
CA CYS A 213 -3.39 -15.01 3.89
C CYS A 213 -2.70 -15.18 2.52
N PRO A 214 -2.26 -14.10 1.85
CA PRO A 214 -1.61 -14.22 0.55
C PRO A 214 -0.21 -14.82 0.60
N PHE A 215 0.35 -14.99 1.81
CA PHE A 215 1.71 -15.52 2.03
C PHE A 215 1.72 -16.99 2.44
N GLY A 216 0.56 -17.62 2.61
CA GLY A 216 0.46 -19.02 3.03
C GLY A 216 1.12 -19.31 4.38
N SER A 217 1.19 -18.31 5.28
CA SER A 217 1.94 -18.42 6.53
C SER A 217 1.14 -19.02 7.69
N VAL A 218 -0.14 -19.32 7.49
CA VAL A 218 -1.02 -19.85 8.54
C VAL A 218 -1.08 -21.36 8.40
N HIS A 219 -0.61 -22.07 9.43
CA HIS A 219 -0.63 -23.53 9.51
C HIS A 219 -1.53 -23.97 10.66
N PHE A 220 -2.05 -25.19 10.62
CA PHE A 220 -2.94 -25.71 11.64
C PHE A 220 -2.28 -26.82 12.44
N ARG A 221 -2.54 -26.82 13.75
CA ARG A 221 -2.17 -27.87 14.69
C ARG A 221 -3.36 -28.12 15.61
N GLU A 222 -3.74 -29.38 15.76
CA GLU A 222 -4.90 -29.79 16.59
C GLU A 222 -6.18 -28.99 16.28
N GLY A 223 -6.43 -28.71 15.00
CA GLY A 223 -7.60 -27.97 14.54
C GLY A 223 -7.56 -26.45 14.79
N LYS A 224 -6.46 -25.90 15.30
CA LYS A 224 -6.27 -24.46 15.56
C LYS A 224 -5.18 -23.87 14.68
N PRO A 225 -5.32 -22.63 14.19
CA PRO A 225 -4.28 -21.96 13.43
C PRO A 225 -3.12 -21.52 14.34
N LEU A 226 -1.89 -21.62 13.85
CA LEU A 226 -0.69 -21.12 14.50
C LEU A 226 -0.34 -19.74 13.95
N PHE A 227 -0.33 -18.73 14.82
CA PHE A 227 0.03 -17.35 14.47
C PHE A 227 1.36 -16.93 15.08
N CYS A 228 2.20 -16.27 14.29
CA CYS A 228 3.41 -15.62 14.78
C CYS A 228 3.04 -14.32 15.51
N ASP A 229 3.45 -14.24 16.77
CA ASP A 229 3.25 -13.15 17.72
C ASP A 229 4.51 -12.27 17.87
N LEU A 230 5.46 -12.42 16.95
CA LEU A 230 6.80 -11.82 16.99
C LEU A 230 7.60 -12.15 18.25
N CYS A 231 7.30 -13.26 18.95
CA CYS A 231 7.97 -13.65 20.19
C CYS A 231 8.00 -12.49 21.21
N GLY A 232 6.88 -11.76 21.36
CA GLY A 232 6.79 -10.61 22.26
C GLY A 232 7.69 -9.43 21.88
N GLY A 233 8.10 -9.34 20.62
CA GLY A 233 8.97 -8.28 20.12
C GLY A 233 10.43 -8.69 19.90
N ASP A 234 10.78 -9.96 20.07
CA ASP A 234 12.14 -10.48 19.84
C ASP A 234 12.13 -11.82 19.06
N PRO A 235 11.90 -11.80 17.73
CA PRO A 235 11.72 -12.99 16.91
C PRO A 235 12.95 -13.90 16.89
N ARG A 236 12.86 -15.04 17.60
CA ARG A 236 13.93 -16.05 17.66
C ARG A 236 14.32 -16.63 16.30
N CYS A 237 13.37 -16.69 15.38
CA CYS A 237 13.62 -17.15 14.01
C CYS A 237 14.58 -16.23 13.24
N ILE A 238 14.60 -14.93 13.53
CA ILE A 238 15.55 -13.97 12.93
C ILE A 238 16.94 -14.16 13.55
N GLU A 239 17.01 -14.23 14.88
CA GLU A 239 18.25 -14.44 15.62
C GLU A 239 18.99 -15.71 15.15
N ARG A 240 18.24 -16.79 14.86
CA ARG A 240 18.82 -18.06 14.43
C ARG A 240 19.13 -18.13 12.92
N CYS A 241 18.66 -17.18 12.12
CA CYS A 241 18.81 -17.24 10.66
C CYS A 241 20.24 -16.86 10.22
N ALA A 242 21.11 -17.86 10.06
CA ALA A 242 22.51 -17.65 9.68
C ALA A 242 22.70 -16.92 8.34
N THR A 243 21.80 -17.14 7.37
CA THR A 243 21.91 -16.53 6.04
C THR A 243 21.26 -15.15 5.94
N GLY A 244 20.55 -14.71 6.99
CA GLY A 244 19.81 -13.46 6.96
C GLY A 244 18.61 -13.47 6.02
N ALA A 245 18.06 -14.65 5.69
CA ALA A 245 16.82 -14.80 4.92
C ALA A 245 15.60 -14.22 5.64
N LEU A 246 15.62 -14.15 6.98
CA LEU A 246 14.59 -13.53 7.81
C LEU A 246 15.12 -12.26 8.45
N ARG A 247 14.40 -11.15 8.32
CA ARG A 247 14.75 -9.86 8.95
C ARG A 247 13.50 -9.14 9.44
N TYR A 248 13.69 -8.14 10.29
CA TYR A 248 12.61 -7.26 10.73
C TYR A 248 12.96 -5.83 10.33
N GLY A 249 12.03 -5.13 9.69
CA GLY A 249 12.31 -3.79 9.21
C GLY A 249 11.19 -3.18 8.39
N ARG A 250 11.40 -1.95 7.95
CA ARG A 250 10.48 -1.25 7.04
C ARG A 250 10.83 -1.59 5.60
N ALA A 251 9.81 -1.63 4.74
CA ALA A 251 10.04 -1.84 3.31
C ALA A 251 10.82 -0.65 2.72
N GLY A 252 11.89 -0.92 1.99
CA GLY A 252 12.74 0.12 1.37
C GLY A 252 13.82 0.71 2.28
N GLU A 253 13.85 0.35 3.56
CA GLU A 253 14.92 0.73 4.50
C GLU A 253 15.85 -0.46 4.76
N PRO A 254 17.12 -0.21 5.16
CA PRO A 254 17.95 -1.26 5.72
C PRO A 254 17.22 -1.97 6.87
N PRO A 255 17.35 -3.29 7.00
CA PRO A 255 16.74 -4.04 8.10
C PRO A 255 17.19 -3.47 9.45
N LEU A 256 16.28 -3.44 10.41
CA LEU A 256 16.60 -2.97 11.76
C LEU A 256 17.58 -3.96 12.41
N LYS A 257 18.53 -3.43 13.19
CA LYS A 257 19.44 -4.27 13.99
C LYS A 257 18.64 -4.92 15.13
N GLY A 258 18.11 -6.11 14.89
CA GLY A 258 17.35 -6.90 15.86
C GLY A 258 15.82 -6.89 15.66
N GLY A 259 15.09 -7.50 16.58
CA GLY A 259 13.63 -7.54 16.57
C GLY A 259 12.94 -6.21 16.92
N PRO A 260 11.60 -6.18 16.93
CA PRO A 260 10.78 -5.04 17.37
C PRO A 260 11.26 -4.34 18.66
N ARG A 261 11.78 -5.08 19.65
CA ARG A 261 12.33 -4.51 20.90
C ARG A 261 13.54 -3.59 20.70
N ALA A 262 14.35 -3.82 19.66
CA ALA A 262 15.45 -2.92 19.31
C ALA A 262 14.94 -1.63 18.64
N ALA A 263 13.77 -1.67 17.99
CA ALA A 263 13.13 -0.52 17.36
C ALA A 263 12.42 0.39 18.39
N ILE A 264 11.83 -0.19 19.44
CA ILE A 264 11.10 0.52 20.50
C ILE A 264 12.05 1.33 21.41
N LYS A 265 13.29 0.86 21.63
CA LYS A 265 14.29 1.56 22.46
C LYS A 265 14.94 2.80 21.82
N GLY A 266 14.63 3.09 20.55
CA GLY A 266 15.14 4.28 19.84
C GLY A 266 14.37 5.58 20.08
N GLY A 267 13.33 5.55 20.94
CA GLY A 267 12.57 6.73 21.37
C GLY A 267 12.94 7.15 22.79
N ARG A 268 14.09 7.81 22.96
CA ARG A 268 14.37 8.77 24.03
C ARG A 268 15.18 9.91 23.44
#